data_AF-A0A6G3SK63-F1
#
_entry.id   AF-A0A6G3SK63-F1
#
_cell.length_a   1.000
_cell.length_b   1.000
_cell.length_c   1.000
_cell.angle_alpha   90.00
_cell.angle_beta   90.00
_cell.angle_gamma   90.00
#
_symmetry.space_group_name_H-M   'P 1'
#
loop_
_entity.id
_entity.type
_entity.pdbx_description
1 polymer ?
#
loop_
_entity_poly.entity_id
_entity_poly.type
_entity_poly.pdbx_seq_one_letter_code
_entity_poly.pdbx_strand_id
1 'polypeptide(L)'
;MALLAPYLLADGRLPVGAHTYSAGLEPAVAAGLTRAQIPALLRARLHTTVVTEAAATALALRAALRDPVDYAPVQEALAARTPTAPLREA
;
A
#
# COMPACT_ATOMS: atom_id res chain seq x y z
N MET A 1 5.19 -13.77 -21.73
CA MET A 1 4.68 -13.55 -20.36
C MET A 1 5.00 -12.17 -19.79
N ALA A 2 6.17 -11.57 -20.05
CA ALA A 2 6.58 -10.29 -19.44
C ALA A 2 5.56 -9.14 -19.60
N LEU A 3 4.91 -9.01 -20.77
CA LEU A 3 3.91 -7.96 -21.02
C LEU A 3 2.57 -8.18 -20.30
N LEU A 4 2.24 -9.42 -19.92
CA LEU A 4 0.98 -9.76 -19.25
C LEU A 4 1.11 -9.70 -17.72
N ALA A 5 2.32 -9.84 -17.17
CA ALA A 5 2.55 -9.89 -15.74
C ALA A 5 1.99 -8.67 -14.99
N PRO A 6 2.17 -7.41 -15.44
CA PRO A 6 1.58 -6.25 -14.76
C PRO A 6 0.05 -6.29 -14.72
N TYR A 7 -0.60 -6.78 -15.79
CA TYR A 7 -2.06 -6.92 -15.82
C TYR A 7 -2.56 -7.97 -14.84
N LEU A 8 -1.84 -9.09 -14.71
CA LEU A 8 -2.17 -10.12 -13.73
C LEU A 8 -1.97 -9.63 -12.29
N LEU A 9 -0.90 -8.85 -12.04
CA LEU A 9 -0.61 -8.28 -10.72
C LEU A 9 -1.56 -7.14 -10.33
N ALA A 10 -2.13 -6.43 -11.31
CA ALA A 10 -3.10 -5.35 -11.08
C ALA A 10 -4.56 -5.82 -11.10
N ASP A 11 -4.82 -7.10 -11.39
CA ASP A 11 -6.18 -7.65 -11.43
C ASP A 11 -6.77 -7.71 -10.01
N GLY A 12 -7.98 -7.17 -9.83
CA GLY A 12 -8.67 -7.18 -8.53
C GLY A 12 -9.04 -8.59 -8.03
N ARG A 13 -8.91 -9.62 -8.88
CA ARG A 13 -9.10 -11.04 -8.52
C ARG A 13 -7.81 -11.72 -8.05
N LEU A 14 -6.67 -11.01 -8.03
CA LEU A 14 -5.41 -11.54 -7.51
C LEU A 14 -5.61 -11.98 -6.04
N PRO A 15 -5.37 -13.25 -5.68
CA PRO A 15 -5.75 -13.79 -4.37
C PRO A 15 -4.70 -13.46 -3.29
N VAL A 16 -4.36 -12.18 -3.14
CA VAL A 16 -3.41 -11.67 -2.13
C VAL A 16 -4.11 -11.11 -0.89
N GLY A 17 -5.44 -11.22 -0.81
CA GLY A 17 -6.24 -10.73 0.31
C GLY A 17 -6.77 -9.30 0.10
N ALA A 18 -6.93 -8.56 1.19
CA ALA A 18 -7.53 -7.22 1.15
C ALA A 18 -6.56 -6.17 0.60
N HIS A 19 -7.07 -5.24 -0.22
CA HIS A 19 -6.31 -4.07 -0.65
C HIS A 19 -6.02 -3.16 0.56
N THR A 20 -4.87 -2.49 0.58
CA THR A 20 -4.39 -1.55 1.62
C THR A 20 -5.30 -0.34 1.89
N TYR A 21 -6.48 -0.31 1.27
CA TYR A 21 -7.45 0.77 1.28
C TYR A 21 -8.67 0.54 2.16
N SER A 22 -8.98 -0.70 2.59
CA SER A 22 -10.10 -0.91 3.53
C SER A 22 -9.79 -0.36 4.91
N ALA A 23 -8.55 -0.55 5.38
CA ALA A 23 -8.07 -0.14 6.70
C ALA A 23 -8.16 1.38 6.91
N GLY A 24 -9.31 1.86 7.35
CA GLY A 24 -9.59 3.27 7.58
C GLY A 24 -10.93 3.74 7.02
N LEU A 25 -11.52 3.04 6.06
CA LEU A 25 -12.84 3.39 5.54
C LEU A 25 -13.94 3.00 6.53
N GLU A 26 -13.92 1.79 7.10
CA GLU A 26 -14.92 1.38 8.10
C GLU A 26 -14.96 2.31 9.32
N PRO A 27 -13.82 2.65 9.98
CA PRO A 27 -13.86 3.60 11.09
C PRO A 27 -14.23 5.03 10.65
N ALA A 28 -13.87 5.46 9.42
CA ALA A 28 -14.29 6.77 8.92
C ALA A 28 -15.81 6.84 8.73
N VAL A 29 -16.42 5.78 8.19
CA VAL A 29 -17.88 5.67 8.06
C VAL A 29 -18.55 5.63 9.44
N ALA A 30 -18.00 4.86 10.38
CA ALA A 30 -18.48 4.84 11.76
C ALA A 30 -18.39 6.23 12.43
N ALA A 31 -17.42 7.06 12.04
CA ALA A 31 -17.25 8.44 12.48
C ALA A 31 -18.09 9.46 11.68
N GLY A 32 -18.94 9.03 10.75
CA GLY A 32 -19.87 9.90 10.00
C GLY A 32 -19.41 10.32 8.60
N LEU A 33 -18.38 9.70 8.03
CA LEU A 33 -17.99 9.93 6.64
C LEU A 33 -19.13 9.52 5.68
N THR A 34 -19.63 10.49 4.93
CA THR A 34 -20.69 10.27 3.93
C THR A 34 -20.12 9.85 2.59
N ARG A 35 -20.96 9.28 1.73
CA ARG A 35 -20.62 8.94 0.33
C ARG A 35 -20.03 10.13 -0.44
N ALA A 36 -20.55 11.34 -0.22
CA ALA A 36 -20.10 12.55 -0.88
C ALA A 36 -18.65 12.95 -0.48
N GLN A 37 -18.17 12.47 0.68
CA GLN A 37 -16.83 12.75 1.19
C GLN A 37 -15.79 11.69 0.77
N ILE A 38 -16.21 10.55 0.20
CA ILE A 38 -15.29 9.50 -0.28
C ILE A 38 -14.21 10.06 -1.23
N PRO A 39 -14.52 10.91 -2.24
CA PRO A 39 -13.48 11.46 -3.11
C PRO A 39 -12.42 12.29 -2.37
N ALA A 40 -12.79 12.95 -1.26
CA ALA A 40 -11.84 13.70 -0.45
C ALA A 40 -10.95 12.75 0.37
N LEU A 41 -11.52 11.68 0.93
CA LEU A 41 -10.76 10.62 1.61
C LEU A 41 -9.75 9.95 0.68
N LEU A 42 -10.17 9.62 -0.55
CA LEU A 42 -9.28 9.03 -1.57
C LEU A 42 -8.14 9.98 -1.92
N ARG A 43 -8.41 11.28 -2.13
CA ARG A 43 -7.37 12.29 -2.34
C ARG A 43 -6.41 12.40 -1.16
N ALA A 44 -6.92 12.42 0.07
CA ALA A 44 -6.08 12.44 1.26
C ALA A 44 -5.14 11.22 1.33
N ARG A 45 -5.63 10.03 0.99
CA ARG A 45 -4.81 8.81 0.93
C ARG A 45 -3.79 8.83 -0.20
N LEU A 46 -4.16 9.34 -1.38
CA LEU A 46 -3.24 9.51 -2.52
C LEU A 46 -2.03 10.40 -2.16
N HIS A 47 -2.22 11.38 -1.28
CA HIS A 47 -1.15 12.28 -0.83
C HIS A 47 -0.44 11.84 0.45
N THR A 48 -0.87 10.74 1.10
CA THR A 48 -0.29 10.26 2.36
C THR A 48 0.19 8.81 2.24
N THR A 49 -0.71 7.84 2.45
CA THR A 49 -0.40 6.40 2.41
C THR A 49 0.24 5.99 1.09
N VAL A 50 -0.33 6.43 -0.03
CA VAL A 50 0.14 6.02 -1.37
C VAL A 50 1.53 6.55 -1.66
N VAL A 51 1.86 7.77 -1.21
CA VAL A 51 3.21 8.31 -1.37
C VAL A 51 4.23 7.44 -0.64
N THR A 52 3.91 7.00 0.57
CA THR A 52 4.79 6.14 1.38
C THR A 52 4.98 4.77 0.71
N GLU A 53 3.89 4.13 0.29
CA GLU A 53 3.93 2.82 -0.37
C GLU A 53 4.66 2.88 -1.72
N ALA A 54 4.36 3.88 -2.55
CA ALA A 54 5.02 4.05 -3.84
C ALA A 54 6.52 4.32 -3.70
N ALA A 55 6.93 5.11 -2.69
CA ALA A 55 8.34 5.30 -2.37
C ALA A 55 9.01 3.99 -1.96
N ALA A 56 8.37 3.20 -1.09
CA ALA A 56 8.88 1.89 -0.69
C ALA A 56 9.00 0.93 -1.88
N THR A 57 8.01 0.90 -2.79
CA THR A 57 8.08 0.11 -4.03
C THR A 57 9.27 0.52 -4.91
N ALA A 58 9.49 1.82 -5.11
CA ALA A 58 10.62 2.30 -5.89
C ALA A 58 11.98 1.94 -5.24
N LEU A 59 12.07 2.01 -3.91
CA LEU A 59 13.26 1.61 -3.16
C LEU A 59 13.48 0.09 -3.20
N ALA A 60 12.43 -0.71 -3.11
CA ALA A 60 12.50 -2.15 -3.26
C ALA A 60 13.02 -2.55 -4.66
N LEU A 61 12.52 -1.90 -5.72
CA LEU A 61 13.06 -2.11 -7.06
C LEU A 61 14.56 -1.79 -7.13
N ARG A 62 15.01 -0.69 -6.52
CA ARG A 62 16.45 -0.35 -6.46
C ARG A 62 17.26 -1.39 -5.69
N ALA A 63 16.73 -1.89 -4.57
CA ALA A 63 17.38 -2.95 -3.79
C ALA A 63 17.51 -4.26 -4.58
N ALA A 64 16.51 -4.61 -5.39
CA ALA A 64 16.50 -5.80 -6.24
C ALA A 64 17.60 -5.79 -7.32
N LEU A 65 18.14 -4.61 -7.65
CA LEU A 65 19.23 -4.44 -8.62
C LEU A 65 20.63 -4.57 -7.97
N ARG A 66 20.71 -4.77 -6.65
CA ARG A 66 21.98 -4.95 -5.94
C ARG A 66 22.32 -6.44 -5.77
N ASP A 67 23.60 -6.74 -5.58
CA ASP A 67 24.09 -8.08 -5.27
C ASP A 67 25.02 -8.03 -4.03
N PRO A 68 24.66 -8.66 -2.90
CA PRO A 68 23.42 -9.38 -2.68
C PRO A 68 22.20 -8.45 -2.60
N VAL A 69 21.02 -9.00 -2.91
CA VAL A 69 19.74 -8.32 -2.69
C VAL A 69 19.48 -8.23 -1.19
N ASP A 70 19.13 -7.04 -0.72
CA ASP A 70 18.77 -6.79 0.68
C ASP A 70 17.57 -5.84 0.77
N TYR A 71 16.43 -6.37 1.21
CA TYR A 71 15.19 -5.61 1.41
C TYR A 71 14.99 -5.14 2.86
N ALA A 72 15.80 -5.61 3.82
CA ALA A 72 15.57 -5.36 5.24
C ALA A 72 15.47 -3.85 5.56
N PRO A 73 16.36 -2.96 5.05
CA PRO A 73 16.25 -1.53 5.32
C PRO A 73 14.94 -0.91 4.79
N VAL A 74 14.44 -1.40 3.65
CA VAL A 74 13.18 -0.91 3.07
C VAL A 74 11.98 -1.39 3.89
N GLN A 75 12.00 -2.65 4.33
CA GLN A 75 10.95 -3.23 5.16
C GLN A 75 10.88 -2.54 6.53
N GLU A 76 12.02 -2.32 7.19
CA GLU A 76 12.10 -1.59 8.46
C GLU A 76 11.58 -0.15 8.32
N ALA A 77 11.98 0.55 7.26
CA ALA A 77 11.54 1.91 7.00
C ALA A 77 10.03 1.98 6.72
N LEU A 78 9.46 1.00 6.01
CA LEU A 78 8.02 0.92 5.77
C LEU A 78 7.26 0.60 7.06
N ALA A 79 7.71 -0.40 7.82
CA ALA A 79 7.13 -0.78 9.10
C ALA A 79 7.10 0.39 10.09
N ALA A 80 8.18 1.18 10.19
CA ALA A 80 8.24 2.37 11.05
C ALA A 80 7.22 3.46 10.66
N ARG A 81 6.77 3.48 9.40
CA ARG A 81 5.76 4.42 8.88
C ARG A 81 4.34 3.85 8.89
N THR A 82 4.18 2.59 9.31
CA THR A 82 2.90 1.90 9.45
C THR A 82 2.52 1.84 10.93
N PRO A 83 1.61 2.72 11.42
CA PRO A 83 1.50 2.99 12.86
C PRO A 83 0.95 1.83 13.70
N THR A 84 -0.02 1.07 13.17
CA THR A 84 -0.72 0.04 13.95
C THR A 84 -0.12 -1.33 13.72
N ALA A 85 -0.01 -2.15 14.77
CA ALA A 85 0.52 -3.51 14.65
C ALA A 85 -0.29 -4.39 13.68
N PRO A 86 -1.65 -4.39 13.72
CA PRO A 86 -2.42 -5.17 12.75
C PRO A 86 -2.17 -4.78 11.29
N LEU A 87 -1.83 -3.51 11.01
CA LEU A 87 -1.51 -3.06 9.65
C LEU A 87 -0.09 -3.43 9.22
N ARG A 88 0.84 -3.66 10.16
CA ARG A 88 2.18 -4.16 9.86
C ARG A 88 2.21 -5.66 9.61
N GLU A 89 1.27 -6.39 10.23
CA GLU A 89 1.20 -7.86 10.21
C GLU A 89 0.27 -8.42 9.13
N ALA A 90 -0.60 -7.58 8.55
CA ALA A 90 -1.47 -7.92 7.43
C ALA A 90 -0.69 -8.08 6.11
#